data_AF-A0A1V2NX22-F1
#
_entry.id   AF-A0A1V2NX22-F1
#
_cell.length_a   1.000
_cell.length_b   1.000
_cell.length_c   1.000
_cell.angle_alpha   90.00
_cell.angle_beta   90.00
_cell.angle_gamma   90.00
#
_symmetry.space_group_name_H-M   'P 1'
#
loop_
_entity.id
_entity.type
_entity.pdbx_description
1 polymer ?
#
loop_
_entity_poly.entity_id
_entity_poly.type
_entity_poly.pdbx_seq_one_letter_code
_entity_poly.pdbx_strand_id
1 'polypeptide(L)'
;MHTPTMSAAGAAELIRADRQLLLELADGLSEARLREPYRVTAGPLGHFCDSLHDLIAHILMWDEITLAVLREAAAGRAHWSLDPGWETADAGSALNLGGVAAGRHVSSALLLHRFRAGVDALIDEISRYDEDAWLDPATGGGFDGSIGALAEYAASPPDWTPYAHVGRHLGKPAREIVARPGFRAETDELLARFAAQAPGEELDPYAALLRDRQELPDPELAGVVDLSTRPEDLELRLPGRTLQARVYRPRTGEPRPVVLWLHGGGFVGGDLRDIEYATSGIATAGQVVVVSLNYRLAPEDPFPAALHDALDALDWIREHREELGGDGRVVIGGQSAGAALAAGACLVARDEHRPLPDRQVLCYPSLDDGQDTESYRLFDGVFHSIAPGGWADAQYFPAGDMPAAAVPLRAKDLSGLPRALILAAGRDPLRDDARTYADRLAADGVPVRLVEYAETMHAFLNFPGVLSAGRHAVELIGADLRSVPA
;
A
#
# COMPACT_ATOMS: atom_id res chain seq x y z
N MET A 1 14.57 -21.50 -9.25
CA MET A 1 15.26 -20.53 -8.39
C MET A 1 14.34 -19.36 -8.08
N HIS A 2 13.68 -19.46 -6.94
CA HIS A 2 12.82 -18.38 -6.42
C HIS A 2 13.71 -17.27 -5.86
N THR A 3 13.45 -16.03 -6.26
CA THR A 3 14.11 -14.84 -5.72
C THR A 3 13.18 -14.23 -4.66
N PRO A 4 13.65 -13.95 -3.45
CA PRO A 4 12.81 -13.31 -2.44
C PRO A 4 12.38 -11.91 -2.89
N THR A 5 11.17 -11.54 -2.50
CA THR A 5 10.58 -10.25 -2.85
C THR A 5 11.00 -9.12 -1.92
N MET A 6 11.59 -9.46 -0.77
CA MET A 6 11.97 -8.54 0.30
C MET A 6 13.40 -8.77 0.79
N SER A 7 14.03 -7.72 1.32
CA SER A 7 15.30 -7.83 2.06
C SER A 7 15.09 -8.47 3.44
N ALA A 8 16.17 -9.01 4.04
CA ALA A 8 16.14 -9.54 5.40
C ALA A 8 15.57 -8.54 6.41
N ALA A 9 15.99 -7.27 6.33
CA ALA A 9 15.49 -6.20 7.20
C ALA A 9 13.97 -5.97 7.01
N GLY A 10 13.50 -5.91 5.75
CA GLY A 10 12.07 -5.73 5.48
C GLY A 10 11.22 -6.91 5.95
N ALA A 11 11.72 -8.15 5.79
CA ALA A 11 11.07 -9.34 6.32
C ALA A 11 10.96 -9.30 7.85
N ALA A 12 12.04 -8.93 8.55
CA ALA A 12 12.05 -8.78 9.99
C ALA A 12 11.08 -7.71 10.49
N GLU A 13 10.98 -6.57 9.80
CA GLU A 13 10.02 -5.51 10.11
C GLU A 13 8.57 -5.96 9.93
N LEU A 14 8.26 -6.69 8.85
CA LEU A 14 6.92 -7.22 8.63
C LEU A 14 6.52 -8.27 9.66
N ILE A 15 7.40 -9.22 9.98
CA ILE A 15 7.13 -10.20 11.04
C ILE A 15 6.85 -9.47 12.36
N ARG A 16 7.68 -8.48 12.71
CA ARG A 16 7.47 -7.68 13.93
C ARG A 16 6.09 -7.01 13.93
N ALA A 17 5.75 -6.32 12.85
CA ALA A 17 4.48 -5.61 12.72
C ALA A 17 3.27 -6.56 12.79
N ASP A 18 3.33 -7.69 12.08
CA ASP A 18 2.25 -8.68 12.03
C ASP A 18 2.04 -9.34 13.41
N ARG A 19 3.11 -9.74 14.08
CA ARG A 19 3.02 -10.37 15.42
C ARG A 19 2.59 -9.38 16.50
N GLN A 20 2.92 -8.10 16.34
CA GLN A 20 2.48 -7.02 17.21
C GLN A 20 0.95 -6.86 17.21
N LEU A 21 0.27 -7.08 16.08
CA LEU A 21 -1.21 -7.06 16.02
C LEU A 21 -1.82 -8.05 17.03
N LEU A 22 -1.23 -9.23 17.17
CA LEU A 22 -1.70 -10.25 18.10
C LEU A 22 -1.38 -9.91 19.55
N LEU A 23 -0.19 -9.33 19.79
CA LEU A 23 0.23 -8.89 21.12
C LEU A 23 -0.66 -7.76 21.65
N GLU A 24 -1.01 -6.78 20.81
CA GLU A 24 -1.89 -5.67 21.17
C GLU A 24 -3.31 -6.14 21.48
N LEU A 25 -3.83 -7.09 20.70
CA LEU A 25 -5.13 -7.70 20.99
C LEU A 25 -5.14 -8.48 22.31
N ALA A 26 -4.02 -9.10 22.67
CA ALA A 26 -3.90 -9.86 23.90
C ALA A 26 -3.56 -9.02 25.13
N ASP A 27 -3.13 -7.77 24.94
CA ASP A 27 -2.60 -6.94 26.02
C ASP A 27 -3.66 -6.63 27.07
N GLY A 28 -3.26 -6.73 28.35
CA GLY A 28 -4.15 -6.51 29.49
C GLY A 28 -5.30 -7.52 29.66
N LEU A 29 -5.47 -8.51 28.78
CA LEU A 29 -6.54 -9.50 28.90
C LEU A 29 -6.23 -10.56 29.96
N SER A 30 -7.27 -10.96 30.71
CA SER A 30 -7.17 -12.08 31.66
C SER A 30 -7.16 -13.43 30.94
N GLU A 31 -6.73 -14.49 31.64
CA GLU A 31 -6.76 -15.85 31.08
C GLU A 31 -8.16 -16.27 30.62
N ALA A 32 -9.21 -15.92 31.38
CA ALA A 32 -10.58 -16.19 31.00
C ALA A 32 -10.94 -15.48 29.68
N ARG A 33 -10.61 -14.19 29.55
CA ARG A 33 -10.88 -13.39 28.34
C ARG A 33 -10.16 -13.92 27.10
N LEU A 34 -8.91 -14.36 27.25
CA LEU A 34 -8.12 -14.93 26.14
C LEU A 34 -8.68 -16.27 25.64
N ARG A 35 -9.39 -17.01 26.49
CA ARG A 35 -9.98 -18.31 26.18
C ARG A 35 -11.46 -18.24 25.79
N GLU A 36 -12.08 -17.07 25.86
CA GLU A 36 -13.45 -16.90 25.40
C GLU A 36 -13.55 -17.16 23.89
N PRO A 37 -14.72 -17.63 23.40
CA PRO A 37 -14.95 -17.81 21.98
C PRO A 37 -14.64 -16.53 21.20
N TYR A 38 -13.67 -16.63 20.29
CA TYR A 38 -13.24 -15.55 19.42
C TYR A 38 -13.37 -16.06 17.98
N ARG A 39 -14.26 -15.43 17.20
CA ARG A 39 -14.48 -15.84 15.81
C ARG A 39 -13.37 -15.24 14.96
N VAL A 40 -12.40 -16.07 14.56
CA VAL A 40 -11.42 -15.72 13.53
C VAL A 40 -12.17 -15.47 12.23
N THR A 41 -12.10 -14.25 11.70
CA THR A 41 -13.00 -13.73 10.67
C THR A 41 -12.63 -14.14 9.25
N ALA A 42 -11.40 -14.64 9.02
CA ALA A 42 -10.94 -15.02 7.69
C ALA A 42 -9.89 -16.15 7.67
N GLY A 43 -9.88 -16.92 6.57
CA GLY A 43 -8.77 -17.80 6.15
C GLY A 43 -8.97 -19.30 6.36
N PRO A 44 -8.42 -20.16 5.46
CA PRO A 44 -8.47 -21.62 5.58
C PRO A 44 -7.69 -22.16 6.79
N LEU A 45 -6.93 -21.31 7.49
CA LEU A 45 -6.11 -21.68 8.65
C LEU A 45 -6.81 -21.41 10.00
N GLY A 46 -7.88 -20.62 10.04
CA GLY A 46 -8.54 -20.22 11.28
C GLY A 46 -9.52 -21.25 11.87
N HIS A 47 -9.93 -22.25 11.10
CA HIS A 47 -10.98 -23.20 11.48
C HIS A 47 -10.61 -24.14 12.64
N PHE A 48 -9.36 -24.10 13.09
CA PHE A 48 -8.86 -24.84 14.25
C PHE A 48 -8.79 -23.99 15.53
N CYS A 49 -8.96 -22.66 15.42
CA CYS A 49 -8.81 -21.72 16.51
C CYS A 49 -10.19 -21.25 16.99
N ASP A 50 -10.53 -21.56 18.24
CA ASP A 50 -11.80 -21.17 18.85
C ASP A 50 -11.68 -19.90 19.72
N SER A 51 -10.45 -19.48 20.03
CA SER A 51 -10.16 -18.36 20.94
C SER A 51 -8.88 -17.62 20.54
N LEU A 52 -8.65 -16.44 21.12
CA LEU A 52 -7.40 -15.69 20.91
C LEU A 52 -6.19 -16.47 21.44
N HIS A 53 -6.38 -17.24 22.53
CA HIS A 53 -5.39 -18.18 23.05
C HIS A 53 -4.99 -19.24 22.01
N ASP A 54 -5.95 -19.84 21.31
CA ASP A 54 -5.68 -20.82 20.25
C ASP A 54 -4.90 -20.19 19.10
N LEU A 55 -5.26 -18.96 18.70
CA LEU A 55 -4.55 -18.23 17.66
C LEU A 55 -3.08 -17.96 18.05
N ILE A 56 -2.81 -17.54 19.29
CA ILE A 56 -1.44 -17.36 19.78
C ILE A 56 -0.65 -18.69 19.69
N ALA A 57 -1.26 -19.80 20.09
CA ALA A 57 -0.62 -21.12 19.99
C ALA A 57 -0.33 -21.53 18.55
N HIS A 58 -1.28 -21.30 17.65
CA HIS A 58 -1.14 -21.59 16.23
C HIS A 58 0.01 -20.82 15.60
N ILE A 59 0.06 -19.50 15.80
CA ILE A 59 1.11 -18.65 15.21
C ILE A 59 2.48 -18.97 15.82
N LEU A 60 2.55 -19.16 17.14
CA LEU A 60 3.80 -19.57 17.81
C LEU A 60 4.37 -20.86 17.22
N MET A 61 3.53 -21.88 16.98
CA MET A 61 3.99 -23.13 16.38
C MET A 61 4.66 -22.88 15.01
N TRP A 62 4.05 -22.06 14.16
CA TRP A 62 4.61 -21.74 12.85
C TRP A 62 5.87 -20.89 12.92
N ASP A 63 5.98 -19.98 13.88
CA ASP A 63 7.22 -19.24 14.14
C ASP A 63 8.35 -20.18 14.59
N GLU A 64 8.06 -21.15 15.46
CA GLU A 64 9.02 -22.17 15.89
C GLU A 64 9.45 -23.10 14.75
N ILE A 65 8.52 -23.51 13.87
CA ILE A 65 8.84 -24.30 12.67
C ILE A 65 9.71 -23.49 11.72
N THR A 66 9.32 -22.25 11.40
CA THR A 66 10.08 -21.35 10.52
C THR A 66 11.50 -21.14 11.05
N LEU A 67 11.65 -20.86 12.34
CA LEU A 67 12.95 -20.69 12.97
C LEU A 67 13.81 -21.97 12.86
N ALA A 68 13.22 -23.16 13.02
CA ALA A 68 13.93 -24.42 12.83
C ALA A 68 14.35 -24.63 11.37
N VAL A 69 13.47 -24.31 10.41
CA VAL A 69 13.76 -24.36 8.97
C VAL A 69 14.96 -23.50 8.62
N LEU A 70 14.97 -22.24 9.06
CA LEU A 70 16.06 -21.31 8.76
C LEU A 70 17.38 -21.75 9.40
N ARG A 71 17.35 -22.27 10.63
CA ARG A 71 18.57 -22.76 11.30
C ARG A 71 19.15 -24.02 10.66
N GLU A 72 18.31 -24.93 10.18
CA GLU A 72 18.79 -26.08 9.42
C GLU A 72 19.42 -25.64 8.10
N ALA A 73 18.79 -24.69 7.40
CA ALA A 73 19.30 -24.14 6.15
C ALA A 73 20.65 -23.43 6.33
N ALA A 74 20.78 -22.62 7.39
CA ALA A 74 22.04 -22.00 7.80
C ALA A 74 23.17 -23.02 8.05
N ALA A 75 22.80 -24.22 8.48
CA ALA A 75 23.71 -25.34 8.70
C ALA A 75 23.87 -26.26 7.46
N GLY A 76 23.36 -25.82 6.29
CA GLY A 76 23.46 -26.53 5.01
C GLY A 76 22.56 -27.76 4.90
N ARG A 77 21.46 -27.83 5.66
CA ARG A 77 20.53 -28.97 5.68
C ARG A 77 19.10 -28.55 5.36
N ALA A 78 18.37 -29.42 4.67
CA ALA A 78 16.93 -29.25 4.48
C ALA A 78 16.20 -29.72 5.74
N HIS A 79 15.30 -28.89 6.26
CA HIS A 79 14.42 -29.30 7.35
C HIS A 79 13.38 -30.30 6.83
N TRP A 80 12.98 -31.26 7.67
CA TRP A 80 12.08 -32.37 7.28
C TRP A 80 10.74 -31.88 6.73
N SER A 81 10.27 -30.72 7.17
CA SER A 81 8.99 -30.15 6.72
C SER A 81 9.00 -29.73 5.25
N LEU A 82 10.19 -29.62 4.64
CA LEU A 82 10.36 -29.28 3.22
C LEU A 82 10.40 -30.52 2.31
N ASP A 83 10.27 -31.73 2.88
CA ASP A 83 10.13 -32.93 2.07
C ASP A 83 8.76 -32.91 1.37
N PRO A 84 8.69 -33.06 0.04
CA PRO A 84 7.42 -33.06 -0.69
C PRO A 84 6.41 -34.10 -0.20
N GLY A 85 6.84 -35.16 0.47
CA GLY A 85 5.96 -36.13 1.12
C GLY A 85 5.17 -35.59 2.32
N TRP A 86 5.65 -34.51 2.95
CA TRP A 86 5.01 -33.85 4.09
C TRP A 86 4.36 -32.50 3.72
N GLU A 87 4.63 -31.95 2.54
CA GLU A 87 3.99 -30.74 2.03
C GLU A 87 2.59 -30.99 1.42
N THR A 88 1.74 -31.69 2.19
CA THR A 88 0.35 -31.98 1.79
C THR A 88 -0.63 -31.19 2.65
N ALA A 89 -1.81 -30.90 2.10
CA ALA A 89 -2.87 -30.23 2.85
C ALA A 89 -3.24 -30.98 4.14
N ASP A 90 -3.25 -32.32 4.10
CA ASP A 90 -3.57 -33.16 5.26
C ASP A 90 -2.50 -33.05 6.36
N ALA A 91 -1.22 -33.11 5.99
CA ALA A 91 -0.12 -32.95 6.94
C ALA A 91 -0.12 -31.55 7.56
N GLY A 92 -0.30 -30.50 6.74
CA GLY A 92 -0.44 -29.12 7.23
C GLY A 92 -1.63 -28.97 8.19
N SER A 93 -2.79 -29.56 7.86
CA SER A 93 -3.96 -29.56 8.73
C SER A 93 -3.70 -30.29 10.05
N ALA A 94 -2.98 -31.42 10.03
CA ALA A 94 -2.64 -32.18 11.22
C ALA A 94 -1.69 -31.40 12.15
N LEU A 95 -0.69 -30.71 11.58
CA LEU A 95 0.20 -29.83 12.33
C LEU A 95 -0.57 -28.69 13.00
N ASN A 96 -1.46 -28.02 12.26
CA ASN A 96 -2.29 -26.95 12.80
C ASN A 96 -3.15 -27.41 13.99
N LEU A 97 -3.85 -28.55 13.84
CA LEU A 97 -4.64 -29.15 14.92
C LEU A 97 -3.78 -29.51 16.13
N GLY A 98 -2.63 -30.15 15.89
CA GLY A 98 -1.72 -30.58 16.94
C GLY A 98 -1.12 -29.42 17.72
N GLY A 99 -0.68 -28.36 17.04
CA GLY A 99 -0.13 -27.16 17.65
C GLY A 99 -1.13 -26.42 18.52
N VAL A 100 -2.34 -26.22 18.02
CA VAL A 100 -3.42 -25.60 18.80
C VAL A 100 -3.78 -26.46 20.01
N ALA A 101 -3.95 -27.78 19.82
CA ALA A 101 -4.26 -28.69 20.91
C ALA A 101 -3.17 -28.69 22.00
N ALA A 102 -1.89 -28.70 21.61
CA ALA A 102 -0.78 -28.59 22.55
C ALA A 102 -0.80 -27.25 23.31
N GLY A 103 -1.08 -26.14 22.60
CA GLY A 103 -1.19 -24.81 23.19
C GLY A 103 -2.30 -24.68 24.24
N ARG A 104 -3.46 -25.30 24.02
CA ARG A 104 -4.61 -25.28 24.95
C ARG A 104 -4.27 -25.75 26.37
N HIS A 105 -3.28 -26.64 26.49
CA HIS A 105 -2.79 -27.18 27.77
C HIS A 105 -1.77 -26.28 28.48
N VAL A 106 -1.31 -25.21 27.83
CA VAL A 106 -0.40 -24.20 28.38
C VAL A 106 -1.23 -23.06 28.97
N SER A 107 -0.75 -22.42 30.04
CA SER A 107 -1.40 -21.21 30.56
C SER A 107 -1.22 -20.04 29.58
N SER A 108 -2.20 -19.14 29.47
CA SER A 108 -2.11 -17.99 28.55
C SER A 108 -0.87 -17.13 28.82
N ALA A 109 -0.48 -16.97 30.08
CA ALA A 109 0.70 -16.19 30.46
C ALA A 109 2.01 -16.81 29.94
N LEU A 110 2.18 -18.13 30.10
CA LEU A 110 3.37 -18.82 29.59
C LEU A 110 3.36 -18.86 28.06
N LEU A 111 2.18 -19.04 27.45
CA LEU A 111 2.03 -19.04 26.00
C LEU A 111 2.43 -17.69 25.39
N LEU A 112 1.96 -16.57 25.95
CA LEU A 112 2.35 -15.22 25.53
C LEU A 112 3.84 -14.94 25.74
N HIS A 113 4.43 -15.44 26.83
CA HIS A 113 5.87 -15.31 27.06
C HIS A 113 6.67 -16.07 25.98
N ARG A 114 6.29 -17.31 25.68
CA ARG A 114 6.89 -18.08 24.58
C ARG A 114 6.70 -17.41 23.24
N PHE A 115 5.52 -16.85 23.00
CA PHE A 115 5.21 -16.13 21.76
C PHE A 115 6.17 -14.97 21.54
N ARG A 116 6.32 -14.07 22.52
CA ARG A 116 7.28 -12.95 22.44
C ARG A 116 8.72 -13.45 22.19
N ALA A 117 9.17 -14.45 22.95
CA ALA A 117 10.51 -14.99 22.78
C ALA A 117 10.74 -15.68 21.42
N GLY A 118 9.73 -16.35 20.89
CA GLY A 118 9.77 -16.97 19.56
C GLY A 118 9.86 -15.94 18.44
N VAL A 119 9.07 -14.86 18.55
CA VAL A 119 9.10 -13.72 17.62
C VAL A 119 10.47 -13.05 17.63
N ASP A 120 11.01 -12.74 18.81
CA ASP A 120 12.35 -12.15 18.95
C ASP A 120 13.42 -13.07 18.33
N ALA A 121 13.37 -14.38 18.61
CA ALA A 121 14.33 -15.34 18.08
C ALA A 121 14.25 -15.50 16.55
N LEU A 122 13.06 -15.43 15.97
CA LEU A 122 12.85 -15.48 14.53
C LEU A 122 13.37 -14.22 13.83
N ILE A 123 13.05 -13.05 14.38
CA ILE A 123 13.56 -11.76 13.90
C ILE A 123 15.09 -11.73 13.98
N ASP A 124 15.66 -12.17 15.10
CA ASP A 124 17.12 -12.22 15.29
C ASP A 124 17.79 -13.18 14.31
N GLU A 125 17.15 -14.29 13.96
CA GLU A 125 17.69 -15.22 12.97
C GLU A 125 17.71 -14.58 11.58
N ILE A 126 16.59 -14.01 11.14
CA ILE A 126 16.48 -13.34 9.83
C ILE A 126 17.44 -12.16 9.73
N SER A 127 17.58 -11.37 10.80
CA SER A 127 18.41 -10.15 10.80
C SER A 127 19.92 -10.42 10.74
N ARG A 128 20.37 -11.69 10.79
CA ARG A 128 21.79 -12.06 10.68
C ARG A 128 22.31 -12.07 9.25
N TYR A 129 21.42 -12.18 8.27
CA TYR A 129 21.79 -12.25 6.86
C TYR A 129 21.91 -10.85 6.28
N ASP A 130 23.05 -10.57 5.67
CA ASP A 130 23.17 -9.41 4.78
C ASP A 130 22.46 -9.69 3.44
N GLU A 131 22.37 -8.67 2.59
CA GLU A 131 21.62 -8.74 1.33
C GLU A 131 22.22 -9.78 0.37
N ASP A 132 23.54 -9.93 0.35
CA ASP A 132 24.23 -10.91 -0.49
C ASP A 132 23.91 -12.35 -0.05
N ALA A 133 24.04 -12.67 1.24
CA ALA A 133 23.72 -13.99 1.77
C ALA A 133 22.21 -14.30 1.68
N TRP A 134 21.37 -13.28 1.84
CA TRP A 134 19.91 -13.39 1.73
C TRP A 134 19.47 -13.76 0.31
N LEU A 135 20.20 -13.32 -0.70
CA LEU A 135 19.93 -13.57 -2.13
C LEU A 135 20.73 -14.76 -2.70
N ASP A 136 21.79 -15.20 -2.02
CA ASP A 136 22.63 -16.31 -2.48
C ASP A 136 21.85 -17.63 -2.49
N PRO A 137 21.65 -18.28 -3.66
CA PRO A 137 20.96 -19.56 -3.72
C PRO A 137 21.68 -20.71 -3.01
N ALA A 138 22.97 -20.59 -2.74
CA ALA A 138 23.72 -21.60 -1.99
C ALA A 138 23.30 -21.66 -0.51
N THR A 139 22.64 -20.63 0.03
CA THR A 139 22.23 -20.56 1.44
C THR A 139 20.88 -21.24 1.72
N GLY A 140 20.14 -21.67 0.69
CA GLY A 140 18.80 -22.25 0.83
C GLY A 140 18.72 -23.67 1.43
N GLY A 141 19.83 -24.26 1.87
CA GLY A 141 19.81 -25.56 2.56
C GLY A 141 19.27 -26.74 1.74
N GLY A 142 19.26 -26.65 0.40
CA GLY A 142 18.68 -27.66 -0.49
C GLY A 142 17.27 -27.32 -1.01
N PHE A 143 16.69 -26.19 -0.60
CA PHE A 143 15.51 -25.58 -1.24
C PHE A 143 15.89 -24.95 -2.60
N ASP A 144 14.95 -24.91 -3.56
CA ASP A 144 15.16 -24.23 -4.87
C ASP A 144 15.01 -22.69 -4.74
N GLY A 145 15.96 -22.08 -4.03
CA GLY A 145 16.03 -20.64 -3.79
C GLY A 145 17.10 -20.28 -2.76
N SER A 146 17.26 -19.00 -2.48
CA SER A 146 18.12 -18.50 -1.40
C SER A 146 17.48 -18.69 -0.02
N ILE A 147 18.22 -18.43 1.06
CA ILE A 147 17.63 -18.42 2.42
C ILE A 147 16.49 -17.41 2.55
N GLY A 148 16.55 -16.28 1.83
CA GLY A 148 15.45 -15.33 1.78
C GLY A 148 14.20 -15.89 1.11
N ALA A 149 14.37 -16.59 -0.01
CA ALA A 149 13.23 -17.24 -0.68
C ALA A 149 12.63 -18.36 0.19
N LEU A 150 13.47 -19.09 0.91
CA LEU A 150 13.04 -20.10 1.88
C LEU A 150 12.30 -19.48 3.07
N ALA A 151 12.79 -18.35 3.60
CA ALA A 151 12.11 -17.61 4.67
C ALA A 151 10.73 -17.14 4.22
N GLU A 152 10.63 -16.59 3.02
CA GLU A 152 9.36 -16.17 2.44
C GLU A 152 8.42 -17.38 2.27
N TYR A 153 8.92 -18.50 1.75
CA TYR A 153 8.16 -19.73 1.59
C TYR A 153 7.61 -20.28 2.92
N ALA A 154 8.47 -20.41 3.92
CA ALA A 154 8.11 -21.03 5.20
C ALA A 154 7.23 -20.13 6.08
N ALA A 155 7.40 -18.80 5.99
CA ALA A 155 6.73 -17.85 6.87
C ALA A 155 5.50 -17.19 6.25
N SER A 156 5.18 -17.47 4.99
CA SER A 156 4.08 -16.81 4.27
C SER A 156 2.88 -17.74 4.10
N PRO A 157 1.66 -17.26 4.42
CA PRO A 157 0.45 -17.97 4.07
C PRO A 157 0.28 -18.03 2.52
N PRO A 158 -0.21 -19.13 1.93
CA PRO A 158 -0.45 -19.21 0.50
C PRO A 158 -1.42 -18.12 0.00
N ASP A 159 -1.11 -17.51 -1.15
CA ASP A 159 -1.91 -16.48 -1.84
C ASP A 159 -2.21 -15.22 -0.99
N TRP A 160 -1.33 -14.90 -0.04
CA TRP A 160 -1.47 -13.74 0.84
C TRP A 160 -0.18 -12.93 0.92
N THR A 161 -0.23 -11.75 1.53
CA THR A 161 0.96 -10.92 1.77
C THR A 161 2.01 -11.74 2.53
N PRO A 162 3.28 -11.76 2.07
CA PRO A 162 4.34 -12.46 2.77
C PRO A 162 4.45 -12.07 4.24
N TYR A 163 4.77 -13.04 5.09
CA TYR A 163 4.93 -12.87 6.55
C TYR A 163 3.67 -12.44 7.35
N ALA A 164 2.54 -12.19 6.67
CA ALA A 164 1.31 -11.62 7.23
C ALA A 164 0.36 -12.67 7.83
N HIS A 165 0.87 -13.54 8.71
CA HIS A 165 0.12 -14.67 9.23
C HIS A 165 -1.01 -14.24 10.18
N VAL A 166 -0.71 -13.42 11.18
CA VAL A 166 -1.71 -12.88 12.12
C VAL A 166 -2.71 -12.03 11.37
N GLY A 167 -2.24 -11.13 10.51
CA GLY A 167 -3.08 -10.26 9.71
C GLY A 167 -4.14 -11.04 8.92
N ARG A 168 -3.75 -12.14 8.27
CA ARG A 168 -4.69 -13.02 7.56
C ARG A 168 -5.83 -13.53 8.45
N HIS A 169 -5.52 -14.00 9.67
CA HIS A 169 -6.52 -14.50 10.62
C HIS A 169 -7.43 -13.40 11.14
N LEU A 170 -6.89 -12.19 11.35
CA LEU A 170 -7.64 -11.03 11.84
C LEU A 170 -8.40 -10.29 10.74
N GLY A 171 -8.21 -10.64 9.46
CA GLY A 171 -8.71 -9.84 8.34
C GLY A 171 -8.06 -8.46 8.26
N LYS A 172 -6.83 -8.31 8.78
CA LYS A 172 -6.03 -7.08 8.72
C LYS A 172 -4.87 -7.29 7.74
N PRO A 173 -4.60 -6.39 6.81
CA PRO A 173 -3.37 -6.49 6.02
C PRO A 173 -2.16 -6.31 6.94
N ALA A 174 -1.07 -7.07 6.69
CA ALA A 174 0.19 -6.72 7.35
C ALA A 174 0.59 -5.32 6.89
N ARG A 175 0.79 -4.45 7.88
CA ARG A 175 1.21 -3.09 7.67
C ARG A 175 2.73 -3.06 7.57
N GLU A 176 3.23 -2.87 6.37
CA GLU A 176 4.65 -2.61 6.16
C GLU A 176 4.94 -1.20 6.65
N ILE A 177 5.83 -1.06 7.63
CA ILE A 177 6.28 0.25 8.08
C ILE A 177 7.67 0.48 7.51
N VAL A 178 7.80 1.44 6.60
CA VAL A 178 9.08 1.85 6.02
C VAL A 178 9.65 2.99 6.87
N ALA A 179 10.69 2.68 7.63
CA ALA A 179 11.41 3.63 8.48
C ALA A 179 12.92 3.60 8.16
N ARG A 180 13.32 4.19 7.03
CA ARG A 180 14.73 4.23 6.62
C ARG A 180 15.50 5.38 7.28
N PRO A 181 16.81 5.22 7.57
CA PRO A 181 17.66 6.32 8.00
C PRO A 181 17.58 7.49 7.00
N GLY A 182 17.45 8.72 7.51
CA GLY A 182 17.37 9.93 6.69
C GLY A 182 15.96 10.46 6.46
N PHE A 183 14.95 9.60 6.29
CA PHE A 183 13.58 10.02 5.93
C PHE A 183 13.00 11.07 6.87
N ARG A 184 13.19 10.89 8.18
CA ARG A 184 12.77 11.85 9.20
C ARG A 184 13.48 13.19 9.05
N ALA A 185 14.81 13.18 8.96
CA ALA A 185 15.62 14.38 8.90
C ALA A 185 15.32 15.19 7.63
N GLU A 186 15.19 14.52 6.49
CA GLU A 186 14.81 15.13 5.20
C GLU A 186 13.40 15.75 5.29
N THR A 187 12.45 15.03 5.89
CA THR A 187 11.08 15.51 6.09
C THR A 187 11.05 16.72 7.04
N ASP A 188 11.73 16.66 8.18
CA ASP A 188 11.83 17.77 9.13
C ASP A 188 12.47 19.01 8.50
N GLU A 189 13.52 18.82 7.69
CA GLU A 189 14.18 19.91 6.97
C GLU A 189 13.23 20.55 5.95
N LEU A 190 12.53 19.75 5.16
CA LEU A 190 11.59 20.28 4.16
C LEU A 190 10.40 21.00 4.82
N LEU A 191 9.82 20.43 5.88
CA LEU A 191 8.76 21.08 6.66
C LEU A 191 9.24 22.43 7.24
N ALA A 192 10.47 22.48 7.76
CA ALA A 192 11.05 23.71 8.25
C ALA A 192 11.25 24.75 7.14
N ARG A 193 11.62 24.32 5.91
CA ARG A 193 11.71 25.22 4.74
C ARG A 193 10.35 25.83 4.40
N PHE A 194 9.28 25.03 4.36
CA PHE A 194 7.93 25.55 4.12
C PHE A 194 7.45 26.48 5.24
N ALA A 195 7.69 26.12 6.50
CA ALA A 195 7.31 26.95 7.64
C ALA A 195 8.10 28.28 7.73
N ALA A 196 9.32 28.32 7.17
CA ALA A 196 10.16 29.52 7.14
C ALA A 196 9.83 30.49 5.98
N GLN A 197 9.02 30.07 5.01
CA GLN A 197 8.54 30.99 3.98
C GLN A 197 7.68 32.06 4.64
N ALA A 198 8.04 33.34 4.42
CA ALA A 198 7.27 34.45 4.96
C ALA A 198 5.83 34.34 4.44
N PRO A 199 4.80 34.56 5.28
CA PRO A 199 3.44 34.61 4.79
C PRO A 199 3.39 35.62 3.65
N GLY A 200 2.96 35.15 2.48
CA GLY A 200 2.82 35.98 1.30
C GLY A 200 1.77 37.08 1.52
N GLU A 201 1.51 37.84 0.47
CA GLU A 201 0.31 38.70 0.44
C GLU A 201 -0.93 37.86 0.80
N GLU A 202 -1.76 38.36 1.72
CA GLU A 202 -3.00 37.70 2.12
C GLU A 202 -3.99 37.80 0.96
N LEU A 203 -3.97 36.78 0.10
CA LEU A 203 -4.88 36.64 -1.02
C LEU A 203 -6.20 36.04 -0.55
N ASP A 204 -7.29 36.38 -1.23
CA ASP A 204 -8.48 35.55 -1.12
C ASP A 204 -8.17 34.12 -1.64
N PRO A 205 -8.85 33.08 -1.12
CA PRO A 205 -8.52 31.70 -1.46
C PRO A 205 -8.56 31.37 -2.96
N TYR A 206 -9.43 32.02 -3.72
CA TYR A 206 -9.53 31.78 -5.16
C TYR A 206 -8.37 32.41 -5.92
N ALA A 207 -7.96 33.64 -5.56
CA ALA A 207 -6.77 34.27 -6.11
C ALA A 207 -5.49 33.48 -5.76
N ALA A 208 -5.40 32.92 -4.55
CA ALA A 208 -4.32 32.02 -4.15
C ALA A 208 -4.28 30.76 -5.03
N LEU A 209 -5.43 30.13 -5.28
CA LEU A 209 -5.53 28.97 -6.16
C LEU A 209 -5.08 29.28 -7.59
N LEU A 210 -5.52 30.41 -8.17
CA LEU A 210 -5.14 30.78 -9.52
C LEU A 210 -3.63 31.02 -9.66
N ARG A 211 -2.99 31.54 -8.62
CA ARG A 211 -1.53 31.68 -8.56
C ARG A 211 -0.86 30.31 -8.50
N ASP A 212 -1.29 29.45 -7.57
CA ASP A 212 -0.75 28.10 -7.38
C ASP A 212 -0.79 27.27 -8.68
N ARG A 213 -1.93 27.27 -9.40
CA ARG A 213 -2.08 26.58 -10.70
C ARG A 213 -1.10 27.07 -11.80
N GLN A 214 -0.58 28.30 -11.68
CA GLN A 214 0.37 28.87 -12.64
C GLN A 214 1.82 28.64 -12.23
N GLU A 215 2.09 28.43 -10.94
CA GLU A 215 3.43 28.20 -10.44
C GLU A 215 4.00 26.89 -11.00
N LEU A 216 5.28 26.92 -11.34
CA LEU A 216 6.00 25.71 -11.74
C LEU A 216 6.61 25.08 -10.50
N PRO A 217 6.60 23.74 -10.39
CA PRO A 217 7.31 23.06 -9.32
C PRO A 217 8.77 23.47 -9.29
N ASP A 218 9.29 23.76 -8.09
CA ASP A 218 10.71 24.00 -7.90
C ASP A 218 11.50 22.74 -8.32
N PRO A 219 12.36 22.81 -9.35
CA PRO A 219 13.11 21.65 -9.82
C PRO A 219 14.02 21.02 -8.74
N GLU A 220 14.49 21.81 -7.77
CA GLU A 220 15.29 21.27 -6.66
C GLU A 220 14.47 20.37 -5.75
N LEU A 221 13.18 20.65 -5.60
CA LEU A 221 12.26 19.84 -4.79
C LEU A 221 11.62 18.73 -5.61
N ALA A 222 11.07 19.05 -6.78
CA ALA A 222 10.32 18.14 -7.64
C ALA A 222 11.20 17.08 -8.33
N GLY A 223 12.52 17.31 -8.38
CA GLY A 223 13.44 16.45 -9.10
C GLY A 223 13.31 16.60 -10.61
N VAL A 224 13.88 15.64 -11.34
CA VAL A 224 13.96 15.68 -12.81
C VAL A 224 13.30 14.45 -13.40
N VAL A 225 12.55 14.65 -14.48
CA VAL A 225 11.94 13.58 -15.28
C VAL A 225 12.97 12.50 -15.58
N ASP A 226 12.58 11.23 -15.42
CA ASP A 226 13.40 10.10 -15.79
C ASP A 226 13.58 10.02 -17.30
N LEU A 227 14.81 10.28 -17.75
CA LEU A 227 15.21 10.33 -19.17
C LEU A 227 15.21 8.95 -19.86
N SER A 228 14.99 7.86 -19.11
CA SER A 228 14.73 6.54 -19.68
C SER A 228 13.30 6.39 -20.19
N THR A 229 12.42 7.37 -19.92
CA THR A 229 11.10 7.49 -20.51
C THR A 229 11.06 8.49 -21.65
N ARG A 230 10.04 8.38 -22.50
CA ARG A 230 9.69 9.39 -23.50
C ARG A 230 8.35 10.03 -23.12
N PRO A 231 8.34 11.21 -22.47
CA PRO A 231 7.11 11.95 -22.22
C PRO A 231 6.54 12.48 -23.53
N GLU A 232 5.25 12.27 -23.74
CA GLU A 232 4.51 12.74 -24.92
C GLU A 232 3.15 13.30 -24.46
N ASP A 233 2.83 14.52 -24.87
CA ASP A 233 1.50 15.08 -24.64
C ASP A 233 0.47 14.34 -25.51
N LEU A 234 -0.69 14.06 -24.92
CA LEU A 234 -1.77 13.30 -25.51
C LEU A 234 -3.10 14.01 -25.23
N GLU A 235 -3.95 14.09 -26.26
CA GLU A 235 -5.33 14.57 -26.11
C GLU A 235 -6.29 13.38 -26.07
N LEU A 236 -6.96 13.17 -24.94
CA LEU A 236 -8.04 12.19 -24.82
C LEU A 236 -9.33 12.82 -25.31
N ARG A 237 -9.80 12.38 -26.48
CA ARG A 237 -11.08 12.80 -27.03
C ARG A 237 -12.20 11.96 -26.43
N LEU A 238 -12.90 12.53 -25.45
CA LEU A 238 -14.00 11.88 -24.74
C LEU A 238 -15.35 12.42 -25.25
N PRO A 239 -16.48 11.77 -24.93
CA PRO A 239 -17.80 12.31 -25.24
C PRO A 239 -17.99 13.72 -24.64
N GLY A 240 -18.10 14.72 -25.51
CA GLY A 240 -18.40 16.11 -25.13
C GLY A 240 -17.24 16.94 -24.58
N ARG A 241 -16.04 16.38 -24.39
CA ARG A 241 -14.84 17.13 -23.99
C ARG A 241 -13.54 16.49 -24.47
N THR A 242 -12.48 17.28 -24.49
CA THR A 242 -11.11 16.80 -24.69
C THR A 242 -10.32 17.07 -23.42
N LEU A 243 -9.63 16.06 -22.90
CA LEU A 243 -8.73 16.20 -21.75
C LEU A 243 -7.29 16.11 -22.20
N GLN A 244 -6.43 16.88 -21.56
CA GLN A 244 -4.98 16.76 -21.76
C GLN A 244 -4.45 15.65 -20.86
N ALA A 245 -3.49 14.91 -21.37
CA ALA A 245 -2.73 13.93 -20.62
C ALA A 245 -1.26 13.96 -21.07
N ARG A 246 -0.40 13.35 -20.27
CA ARG A 246 0.98 13.06 -20.65
C ARG A 246 1.25 11.59 -20.50
N VAL A 247 1.78 10.99 -21.55
CA VAL A 247 2.14 9.57 -21.58
C VAL A 247 3.63 9.42 -21.36
N TYR A 248 3.99 8.60 -20.38
CA TYR A 248 5.37 8.21 -20.09
C TYR A 248 5.55 6.74 -20.50
N ARG A 249 6.39 6.53 -21.52
CA ARG A 249 6.71 5.18 -22.01
C ARG A 249 8.17 4.83 -21.75
N PRO A 250 8.46 3.66 -21.17
CA PRO A 250 9.81 3.11 -21.16
C PRO A 250 10.30 2.91 -22.60
N ARG A 251 11.62 3.05 -22.82
CA ARG A 251 12.22 2.98 -24.17
C ARG A 251 12.25 1.59 -24.84
N THR A 252 11.81 0.56 -24.15
CA THR A 252 11.72 -0.82 -24.62
C THR A 252 10.43 -1.07 -25.40
N GLY A 253 10.46 -1.91 -26.44
CA GLY A 253 9.34 -2.10 -27.38
C GLY A 253 8.33 -3.22 -27.08
N GLU A 254 8.35 -3.81 -25.88
CA GLU A 254 7.40 -4.88 -25.52
C GLU A 254 6.08 -4.31 -24.97
N PRO A 255 4.90 -4.88 -25.32
CA PRO A 255 3.62 -4.52 -24.73
C PRO A 255 3.60 -4.66 -23.20
N ARG A 256 2.98 -3.71 -22.50
CA ARG A 256 3.04 -3.58 -21.03
C ARG A 256 1.72 -3.13 -20.43
N PRO A 257 1.51 -3.23 -19.09
CA PRO A 257 0.34 -2.66 -18.46
C PRO A 257 0.27 -1.14 -18.69
N VAL A 258 -0.96 -0.63 -18.82
CA VAL A 258 -1.22 0.82 -18.89
C VAL A 258 -1.77 1.31 -17.55
N VAL A 259 -1.12 2.29 -16.95
CA VAL A 259 -1.53 2.92 -15.70
C VAL A 259 -2.17 4.27 -16.00
N LEU A 260 -3.45 4.45 -15.67
CA LEU A 260 -4.06 5.78 -15.56
C LEU A 260 -3.61 6.39 -14.23
N TRP A 261 -2.91 7.51 -14.26
CA TRP A 261 -2.46 8.22 -13.07
C TRP A 261 -3.21 9.54 -12.90
N LEU A 262 -3.75 9.76 -11.70
CA LEU A 262 -4.55 10.93 -11.34
C LEU A 262 -3.79 11.78 -10.33
N HIS A 263 -3.51 13.04 -10.66
CA HIS A 263 -2.78 13.92 -9.77
C HIS A 263 -3.59 14.33 -8.53
N GLY A 264 -2.90 14.71 -7.46
CA GLY A 264 -3.48 15.32 -6.26
C GLY A 264 -3.76 16.82 -6.43
N GLY A 265 -4.08 17.51 -5.34
CA GLY A 265 -4.40 18.95 -5.35
C GLY A 265 -5.79 19.30 -4.82
N GLY A 266 -6.36 18.46 -3.95
CA GLY A 266 -7.64 18.76 -3.29
C GLY A 266 -8.82 18.97 -4.26
N PHE A 267 -8.78 18.35 -5.44
CA PHE A 267 -9.77 18.48 -6.52
C PHE A 267 -9.90 19.88 -7.15
N VAL A 268 -9.18 20.87 -6.61
CA VAL A 268 -9.20 22.26 -7.07
C VAL A 268 -7.90 22.69 -7.73
N GLY A 269 -6.78 22.07 -7.38
CA GLY A 269 -5.46 22.36 -7.91
C GLY A 269 -4.75 21.13 -8.46
N GLY A 270 -3.46 21.29 -8.70
CA GLY A 270 -2.60 20.27 -9.28
C GLY A 270 -2.53 20.31 -10.81
N ASP A 271 -1.42 19.80 -11.35
CA ASP A 271 -1.11 19.73 -12.76
C ASP A 271 -0.26 18.48 -13.08
N LEU A 272 -0.16 18.13 -14.36
CA LEU A 272 0.77 17.11 -14.86
C LEU A 272 2.22 17.39 -14.43
N ARG A 273 2.61 18.67 -14.33
CA ARG A 273 3.95 19.13 -13.96
C ARG A 273 4.36 18.75 -12.53
N ASP A 274 3.40 18.65 -11.61
CA ASP A 274 3.69 18.45 -10.17
C ASP A 274 4.21 17.05 -9.84
N ILE A 275 4.00 16.10 -10.75
CA ILE A 275 4.28 14.69 -10.52
C ILE A 275 5.09 14.03 -11.62
N GLU A 276 5.73 14.81 -12.50
CA GLU A 276 6.45 14.24 -13.64
C GLU A 276 7.58 13.29 -13.22
N TYR A 277 8.29 13.59 -12.13
CA TYR A 277 9.27 12.66 -11.58
C TYR A 277 8.61 11.33 -11.21
N ALA A 278 7.51 11.39 -10.45
CA ALA A 278 6.84 10.19 -9.96
C ALA A 278 6.29 9.35 -11.12
N THR A 279 5.59 9.96 -12.09
CA THR A 279 5.01 9.21 -13.21
C THR A 279 6.06 8.67 -14.19
N SER A 280 7.11 9.45 -14.48
CA SER A 280 8.22 8.93 -15.30
C SER A 280 8.98 7.83 -14.58
N GLY A 281 9.28 8.00 -13.29
CA GLY A 281 9.94 6.99 -12.49
C GLY A 281 9.10 5.73 -12.30
N ILE A 282 7.77 5.84 -12.11
CA ILE A 282 6.86 4.67 -12.04
C ILE A 282 6.84 3.94 -13.38
N ALA A 283 6.82 4.64 -14.51
CA ALA A 283 6.91 4.02 -15.83
C ALA A 283 8.20 3.20 -15.97
N THR A 284 9.34 3.78 -15.58
CA THR A 284 10.65 3.11 -15.60
C THR A 284 10.70 1.94 -14.64
N ALA A 285 10.46 2.17 -13.35
CA ALA A 285 10.55 1.13 -12.34
C ALA A 285 9.53 0.03 -12.68
N GLY A 286 8.26 0.35 -12.83
CA GLY A 286 7.19 -0.60 -13.12
C GLY A 286 7.32 -1.31 -14.46
N GLN A 287 8.14 -0.79 -15.39
CA GLN A 287 8.14 -1.23 -16.79
C GLN A 287 6.71 -1.18 -17.37
N VAL A 288 6.00 -0.08 -17.10
CA VAL A 288 4.60 0.16 -17.49
C VAL A 288 4.48 1.43 -18.33
N VAL A 289 3.38 1.56 -19.08
CA VAL A 289 3.00 2.84 -19.70
C VAL A 289 2.18 3.64 -18.70
N VAL A 290 2.57 4.87 -18.39
CA VAL A 290 1.77 5.74 -17.50
C VAL A 290 1.10 6.83 -18.31
N VAL A 291 -0.24 6.92 -18.24
CA VAL A 291 -1.05 8.00 -18.79
C VAL A 291 -1.46 8.90 -17.61
N SER A 292 -0.76 10.01 -17.42
CA SER A 292 -1.08 11.00 -16.40
C SER A 292 -2.14 11.96 -16.92
N LEU A 293 -3.31 11.99 -16.28
CA LEU A 293 -4.49 12.73 -16.77
C LEU A 293 -4.64 14.09 -16.09
N ASN A 294 -4.85 15.13 -16.89
CA ASN A 294 -5.24 16.47 -16.41
C ASN A 294 -6.77 16.57 -16.41
N TYR A 295 -7.39 16.03 -15.36
CA TYR A 295 -8.84 16.00 -15.22
C TYR A 295 -9.40 17.39 -14.88
N ARG A 296 -10.70 17.62 -15.12
CA ARG A 296 -11.32 18.92 -14.82
C ARG A 296 -11.38 19.19 -13.32
N LEU A 297 -11.14 20.43 -12.92
CA LEU A 297 -10.99 20.84 -11.53
C LEU A 297 -12.15 21.75 -11.08
N ALA A 298 -12.46 21.70 -9.79
CA ALA A 298 -13.30 22.69 -9.15
C ALA A 298 -12.53 24.02 -8.93
N PRO A 299 -13.20 25.17 -8.86
CA PRO A 299 -14.66 25.37 -8.88
C PRO A 299 -15.31 25.37 -10.26
N GLU A 300 -14.52 25.34 -11.35
CA GLU A 300 -15.07 25.39 -12.72
C GLU A 300 -15.93 24.17 -13.04
N ASP A 301 -15.47 22.99 -12.59
CA ASP A 301 -16.10 21.70 -12.79
C ASP A 301 -16.18 20.95 -11.44
N PRO A 302 -17.18 21.25 -10.59
CA PRO A 302 -17.36 20.58 -9.30
C PRO A 302 -17.69 19.08 -9.46
N PHE A 303 -17.75 18.36 -8.35
CA PHE A 303 -18.19 16.97 -8.34
C PHE A 303 -19.53 16.80 -9.09
N PRO A 304 -19.69 15.78 -9.97
CA PRO A 304 -18.81 14.63 -10.21
C PRO A 304 -17.88 14.74 -11.44
N ALA A 305 -17.55 15.94 -11.92
CA ALA A 305 -16.86 16.10 -13.21
C ALA A 305 -15.52 15.34 -13.32
N ALA A 306 -14.63 15.51 -12.33
CA ALA A 306 -13.33 14.80 -12.27
C ALA A 306 -13.49 13.27 -12.20
N LEU A 307 -14.51 12.77 -11.49
CA LEU A 307 -14.80 11.34 -11.40
C LEU A 307 -15.26 10.77 -12.75
N HIS A 308 -16.15 11.48 -13.44
CA HIS A 308 -16.56 11.09 -14.80
C HIS A 308 -15.38 11.13 -15.78
N ASP A 309 -14.45 12.07 -15.62
CA ASP A 309 -13.23 12.13 -16.43
C ASP A 309 -12.32 10.92 -16.20
N ALA A 310 -12.11 10.52 -14.95
CA ALA A 310 -11.34 9.31 -14.62
C ALA A 310 -11.97 8.04 -15.20
N LEU A 311 -13.29 7.91 -15.07
CA LEU A 311 -14.05 6.77 -15.59
C LEU A 311 -13.99 6.68 -17.13
N ASP A 312 -14.23 7.79 -17.81
CA ASP A 312 -14.19 7.81 -19.28
C ASP A 312 -12.76 7.67 -19.82
N ALA A 313 -11.75 8.13 -19.07
CA ALA A 313 -10.35 7.89 -19.40
C ALA A 313 -9.97 6.40 -19.28
N LEU A 314 -10.49 5.67 -18.29
CA LEU A 314 -10.29 4.22 -18.20
C LEU A 314 -10.86 3.50 -19.42
N ASP A 315 -12.06 3.87 -19.86
CA ASP A 315 -12.68 3.27 -21.05
C ASP A 315 -11.90 3.64 -22.32
N TRP A 316 -11.49 4.90 -22.45
CA TRP A 316 -10.66 5.35 -23.57
C TRP A 316 -9.33 4.58 -23.64
N ILE A 317 -8.65 4.38 -22.50
CA ILE A 317 -7.41 3.61 -22.42
C ILE A 317 -7.61 2.16 -22.87
N ARG A 318 -8.73 1.52 -22.49
CA ARG A 318 -9.03 0.15 -22.92
C ARG A 318 -9.24 0.05 -24.42
N GLU A 319 -9.92 1.03 -25.00
CA GLU A 319 -10.16 1.12 -26.44
C GLU A 319 -8.87 1.36 -27.24
N HIS A 320 -7.95 2.18 -26.70
CA HIS A 320 -6.71 2.59 -27.38
C HIS A 320 -5.45 1.88 -26.85
N ARG A 321 -5.62 0.79 -26.09
CA ARG A 321 -4.51 0.10 -25.41
C ARG A 321 -3.37 -0.29 -26.36
N GLU A 322 -3.69 -0.75 -27.57
CA GLU A 322 -2.67 -1.14 -28.56
C GLU A 322 -1.84 0.06 -29.03
N GLU A 323 -2.48 1.22 -29.25
CA GLU A 323 -1.81 2.48 -29.62
C GLU A 323 -0.93 3.03 -28.49
N LEU A 324 -1.30 2.73 -27.24
CA LEU A 324 -0.51 3.09 -26.07
C LEU A 324 0.70 2.16 -25.86
N GLY A 325 0.76 1.00 -26.53
CA GLY A 325 1.75 -0.05 -26.26
C GLY A 325 1.34 -0.98 -25.11
N GLY A 326 0.03 -1.11 -24.88
CA GLY A 326 -0.60 -1.85 -23.81
C GLY A 326 -0.66 -3.37 -24.07
N ASP A 327 -0.51 -4.18 -23.03
CA ASP A 327 -0.65 -5.65 -23.08
C ASP A 327 -2.06 -6.15 -22.73
N GLY A 328 -3.00 -5.25 -22.48
CA GLY A 328 -4.36 -5.57 -22.04
C GLY A 328 -4.63 -5.22 -20.58
N ARG A 329 -3.61 -5.21 -19.73
CA ARG A 329 -3.75 -4.90 -18.30
C ARG A 329 -3.88 -3.39 -18.10
N VAL A 330 -4.82 -2.98 -17.26
CA VAL A 330 -5.12 -1.59 -16.93
C VAL A 330 -5.07 -1.40 -15.42
N VAL A 331 -4.26 -0.46 -14.97
CA VAL A 331 -4.16 -0.07 -13.56
C VAL A 331 -4.68 1.35 -13.42
N ILE A 332 -5.34 1.65 -12.31
CA ILE A 332 -5.62 3.04 -11.93
C ILE A 332 -4.79 3.39 -10.71
N GLY A 333 -4.28 4.61 -10.66
CA GLY A 333 -3.58 5.10 -9.49
C GLY A 333 -3.61 6.61 -9.38
N GLY A 334 -3.11 7.10 -8.26
CA GLY A 334 -3.02 8.53 -8.02
C GLY A 334 -2.53 8.82 -6.62
N GLN A 335 -2.49 10.11 -6.30
CA GLN A 335 -2.07 10.59 -5.00
C GLN A 335 -3.05 11.59 -4.41
N SER A 336 -3.22 11.59 -3.07
CA SER A 336 -4.11 12.50 -2.35
C SER A 336 -5.54 12.48 -2.93
N ALA A 337 -6.06 13.63 -3.39
CA ALA A 337 -7.35 13.73 -4.10
C ALA A 337 -7.44 12.83 -5.36
N GLY A 338 -6.36 12.67 -6.12
CA GLY A 338 -6.33 11.78 -7.28
C GLY A 338 -6.45 10.30 -6.90
N ALA A 339 -5.92 9.91 -5.74
CA ALA A 339 -6.11 8.57 -5.19
C ALA A 339 -7.57 8.36 -4.72
N ALA A 340 -8.21 9.40 -4.20
CA ALA A 340 -9.64 9.37 -3.90
C ALA A 340 -10.49 9.15 -5.16
N LEU A 341 -10.18 9.87 -6.25
CA LEU A 341 -10.80 9.66 -7.56
C LEU A 341 -10.58 8.24 -8.09
N ALA A 342 -9.37 7.69 -7.91
CA ALA A 342 -9.06 6.33 -8.33
C ALA A 342 -9.91 5.28 -7.60
N ALA A 343 -10.00 5.39 -6.27
CA ALA A 343 -10.83 4.52 -5.44
C ALA A 343 -12.34 4.70 -5.75
N GLY A 344 -12.79 5.94 -5.91
CA GLY A 344 -14.16 6.28 -6.30
C GLY A 344 -14.55 5.73 -7.68
N ALA A 345 -13.66 5.83 -8.66
CA ALA A 345 -13.86 5.27 -9.99
C ALA A 345 -13.98 3.74 -9.95
N CYS A 346 -13.20 3.05 -9.11
CA CYS A 346 -13.34 1.61 -8.90
C CYS A 346 -14.72 1.25 -8.30
N LEU A 347 -15.20 2.02 -7.32
CA LEU A 347 -16.54 1.84 -6.73
C LEU A 347 -17.64 1.98 -7.78
N VAL A 348 -17.63 3.08 -8.53
CA VAL A 348 -18.63 3.34 -9.58
C VAL A 348 -18.55 2.28 -10.67
N ALA A 349 -17.34 1.92 -11.12
CA ALA A 349 -17.18 0.90 -12.15
C ALA A 349 -17.75 -0.46 -11.71
N ARG A 350 -17.54 -0.87 -10.46
CA ARG A 350 -18.15 -2.08 -9.90
C ARG A 350 -19.68 -1.98 -9.89
N ASP A 351 -20.21 -0.90 -9.30
CA ASP A 351 -21.65 -0.75 -9.08
C ASP A 351 -22.43 -0.62 -10.40
N GLU A 352 -21.82 0.00 -11.41
CA GLU A 352 -22.36 0.14 -12.77
C GLU A 352 -22.01 -1.04 -13.70
N HIS A 353 -21.34 -2.08 -13.20
CA HIS A 353 -20.91 -3.25 -13.98
C HIS A 353 -20.03 -2.89 -15.20
N ARG A 354 -19.23 -1.84 -15.07
CA ARG A 354 -18.18 -1.48 -16.04
C ARG A 354 -16.95 -2.37 -15.82
N PRO A 355 -16.09 -2.54 -16.83
CA PRO A 355 -14.84 -3.25 -16.64
C PRO A 355 -14.02 -2.60 -15.52
N LEU A 356 -13.57 -3.39 -14.56
CA LEU A 356 -12.70 -2.95 -13.47
C LEU A 356 -11.24 -2.89 -13.95
N PRO A 357 -10.41 -1.98 -13.42
CA PRO A 357 -8.97 -2.09 -13.60
C PRO A 357 -8.45 -3.32 -12.83
N ASP A 358 -7.30 -3.85 -13.24
CA ASP A 358 -6.68 -5.02 -12.61
C ASP A 358 -6.15 -4.72 -11.20
N ARG A 359 -5.84 -3.43 -10.94
CA ARG A 359 -5.26 -2.95 -9.68
C ARG A 359 -5.57 -1.47 -9.45
N GLN A 360 -5.61 -1.07 -8.18
CA GLN A 360 -5.59 0.32 -7.75
C GLN A 360 -4.33 0.64 -6.92
N VAL A 361 -3.65 1.76 -7.22
CA VAL A 361 -2.49 2.25 -6.46
C VAL A 361 -2.82 3.60 -5.83
N LEU A 362 -2.93 3.65 -4.50
CA LEU A 362 -3.45 4.79 -3.77
C LEU A 362 -2.36 5.39 -2.86
N CYS A 363 -1.80 6.54 -3.23
CA CYS A 363 -0.79 7.22 -2.43
C CYS A 363 -1.43 8.29 -1.52
N TYR A 364 -1.30 8.11 -0.19
CA TYR A 364 -1.85 8.94 0.89
C TYR A 364 -3.24 9.52 0.55
N PRO A 365 -4.22 8.61 0.32
CA PRO A 365 -5.49 8.98 -0.30
C PRO A 365 -6.40 9.80 0.62
N SER A 366 -7.10 10.79 0.04
CA SER A 366 -8.12 11.58 0.75
C SER A 366 -9.47 10.86 0.70
N LEU A 367 -9.73 9.95 1.64
CA LEU A 367 -10.85 8.99 1.53
C LEU A 367 -12.12 9.37 2.32
N ASP A 368 -12.02 10.38 3.18
CA ASP A 368 -13.13 11.00 3.92
C ASP A 368 -12.85 12.50 4.10
N ASP A 369 -13.81 13.24 4.69
CA ASP A 369 -13.81 14.71 4.75
C ASP A 369 -13.60 15.29 6.16
N GLY A 370 -13.19 14.50 7.16
CA GLY A 370 -13.10 15.02 8.53
C GLY A 370 -13.31 14.06 9.68
N GLN A 371 -12.84 12.81 9.58
CA GLN A 371 -12.91 11.92 10.73
C GLN A 371 -12.01 12.44 11.87
N ASP A 372 -12.52 12.39 13.10
CA ASP A 372 -11.77 12.74 14.31
C ASP A 372 -10.80 11.59 14.69
N THR A 373 -9.80 11.39 13.84
CA THR A 373 -8.76 10.36 13.96
C THR A 373 -7.57 10.85 14.78
N GLU A 374 -6.73 9.92 15.21
CA GLU A 374 -5.47 10.29 15.88
C GLU A 374 -4.56 11.08 14.93
N SER A 375 -4.42 10.62 13.68
CA SER A 375 -3.60 11.30 12.69
C SER A 375 -4.08 12.71 12.38
N TYR A 376 -5.39 12.92 12.29
CA TYR A 376 -5.96 14.26 12.13
C TYR A 376 -5.51 15.19 13.27
N ARG A 377 -5.73 14.78 14.52
CA ARG A 377 -5.38 15.61 15.70
C ARG A 377 -3.88 15.90 15.82
N LEU A 378 -3.03 14.98 15.36
CA LEU A 378 -1.57 15.10 15.49
C LEU A 378 -0.92 15.89 14.35
N PHE A 379 -1.47 15.81 13.14
CA PHE A 379 -0.76 16.23 11.93
C PHE A 379 -1.53 17.21 11.04
N ASP A 380 -2.79 17.54 11.34
CA ASP A 380 -3.51 18.61 10.64
C ASP A 380 -2.72 19.93 10.74
N GLY A 381 -2.49 20.55 9.58
CA GLY A 381 -1.74 21.81 9.47
C GLY A 381 -0.22 21.68 9.54
N VAL A 382 0.36 20.47 9.59
CA VAL A 382 1.82 20.28 9.52
C VAL A 382 2.35 20.60 8.12
N PHE A 383 1.68 20.10 7.09
CA PHE A 383 1.92 20.45 5.69
C PHE A 383 0.60 20.58 4.93
N HIS A 384 -0.29 19.60 5.14
CA HIS A 384 -1.64 19.59 4.61
C HIS A 384 -2.63 19.79 5.75
N SER A 385 -3.74 20.49 5.47
CA SER A 385 -4.87 20.58 6.38
C SER A 385 -6.13 20.06 5.70
N ILE A 386 -6.87 19.22 6.42
CA ILE A 386 -8.12 18.62 5.98
C ILE A 386 -9.32 19.22 6.72
N ALA A 387 -9.18 20.46 7.23
CA ALA A 387 -10.19 21.15 8.01
C ALA A 387 -11.60 20.99 7.37
N PRO A 388 -12.53 20.27 8.03
CA PRO A 388 -13.79 19.89 7.40
C PRO A 388 -14.62 21.08 6.97
N GLY A 389 -15.13 21.06 5.74
CA GLY A 389 -15.87 22.21 5.18
C GLY A 389 -14.96 23.39 4.85
N GLY A 390 -13.68 23.12 4.62
CA GLY A 390 -12.72 24.09 4.12
C GLY A 390 -13.13 24.64 2.75
N TRP A 391 -12.41 25.66 2.29
CA TRP A 391 -12.75 26.35 1.04
C TRP A 391 -12.75 25.41 -0.18
N ALA A 392 -11.78 24.51 -0.26
CA ALA A 392 -11.66 23.53 -1.36
C ALA A 392 -12.85 22.55 -1.38
N ASP A 393 -13.24 22.01 -0.21
CA ASP A 393 -14.43 21.15 -0.09
C ASP A 393 -15.69 21.89 -0.54
N ALA A 394 -15.84 23.16 -0.16
CA ALA A 394 -16.97 23.98 -0.58
C ALA A 394 -16.99 24.24 -2.11
N GLN A 395 -15.83 24.25 -2.77
CA GLN A 395 -15.75 24.37 -4.23
C GLN A 395 -16.06 23.04 -4.92
N TYR A 396 -15.57 21.92 -4.39
CA TYR A 396 -15.75 20.61 -5.00
C TYR A 396 -17.15 20.03 -4.73
N PHE A 397 -17.70 20.28 -3.55
CA PHE A 397 -19.03 19.87 -3.10
C PHE A 397 -19.95 21.07 -2.82
N PRO A 398 -20.31 21.89 -3.82
CA PRO A 398 -21.10 23.10 -3.61
C PRO A 398 -22.52 22.81 -3.07
N ALA A 399 -23.03 21.58 -3.30
CA ALA A 399 -24.31 21.12 -2.77
C ALA A 399 -24.20 20.50 -1.35
N GLY A 400 -22.97 20.30 -0.84
CA GLY A 400 -22.69 19.64 0.43
C GLY A 400 -22.91 18.12 0.46
N ASP A 401 -23.37 17.52 -0.63
CA ASP A 401 -23.50 16.07 -0.74
C ASP A 401 -22.15 15.43 -1.08
N MET A 402 -21.76 14.44 -0.27
CA MET A 402 -20.50 13.70 -0.41
C MET A 402 -20.80 12.21 -0.48
N PRO A 403 -21.17 11.70 -1.67
CA PRO A 403 -21.48 10.29 -1.85
C PRO A 403 -20.22 9.42 -1.71
N ALA A 404 -20.42 8.11 -1.50
CA ALA A 404 -19.31 7.15 -1.38
C ALA A 404 -18.37 7.15 -2.60
N ALA A 405 -18.83 7.56 -3.77
CA ALA A 405 -17.98 7.69 -4.95
C ALA A 405 -16.97 8.86 -4.87
N ALA A 406 -17.19 9.83 -3.97
CA ALA A 406 -16.29 10.94 -3.70
C ALA A 406 -15.48 10.77 -2.41
N VAL A 407 -16.08 10.12 -1.41
CA VAL A 407 -15.48 9.76 -0.12
C VAL A 407 -15.56 8.24 0.08
N PRO A 408 -14.65 7.46 -0.56
CA PRO A 408 -14.72 5.99 -0.61
C PRO A 408 -14.81 5.30 0.75
N LEU A 409 -14.31 5.93 1.82
CA LEU A 409 -14.38 5.37 3.16
C LEU A 409 -15.81 5.29 3.71
N ARG A 410 -16.79 5.92 3.05
CA ARG A 410 -18.23 5.84 3.37
C ARG A 410 -18.99 4.78 2.58
N ALA A 411 -18.36 4.10 1.62
CA ALA A 411 -19.00 3.00 0.89
C ALA A 411 -19.46 1.91 1.88
N LYS A 412 -20.60 1.28 1.65
CA LYS A 412 -21.12 0.22 2.55
C LYS A 412 -20.50 -1.15 2.32
N ASP A 413 -19.96 -1.36 1.13
CA ASP A 413 -19.42 -2.62 0.64
C ASP A 413 -18.25 -2.31 -0.29
N LEU A 414 -17.07 -2.88 0.00
CA LEU A 414 -15.86 -2.79 -0.81
C LEU A 414 -15.54 -4.12 -1.51
N SER A 415 -16.39 -5.15 -1.37
CA SER A 415 -16.17 -6.43 -2.02
C SER A 415 -16.15 -6.29 -3.54
N GLY A 416 -15.38 -7.16 -4.20
CA GLY A 416 -15.23 -7.17 -5.65
C GLY A 416 -14.43 -5.98 -6.23
N LEU A 417 -13.86 -5.11 -5.40
CA LEU A 417 -12.95 -4.07 -5.89
C LEU A 417 -11.60 -4.65 -6.33
N PRO A 418 -10.85 -3.94 -7.21
CA PRO A 418 -9.52 -4.33 -7.63
C PRO A 418 -8.56 -4.45 -6.45
N ARG A 419 -7.58 -5.34 -6.57
CA ARG A 419 -6.50 -5.45 -5.59
C ARG A 419 -5.80 -4.09 -5.42
N ALA A 420 -5.39 -3.78 -4.20
CA ALA A 420 -4.91 -2.45 -3.85
C ALA A 420 -3.48 -2.44 -3.31
N LEU A 421 -2.66 -1.48 -3.78
CA LEU A 421 -1.49 -1.00 -3.06
C LEU A 421 -1.85 0.35 -2.46
N ILE A 422 -1.73 0.50 -1.14
CA ILE A 422 -1.99 1.75 -0.44
C ILE A 422 -0.69 2.21 0.22
N LEU A 423 -0.23 3.41 -0.13
CA LEU A 423 0.87 4.06 0.58
C LEU A 423 0.29 5.07 1.56
N ALA A 424 0.70 5.02 2.83
CA ALA A 424 0.37 6.03 3.82
C ALA A 424 1.63 6.83 4.21
N ALA A 425 1.47 8.11 4.51
CA ALA A 425 2.51 8.92 5.14
C ALA A 425 2.25 8.96 6.66
N GLY A 426 3.28 8.75 7.48
CA GLY A 426 3.10 8.56 8.91
C GLY A 426 2.83 9.85 9.70
N ARG A 427 3.18 11.01 9.13
CA ARG A 427 2.94 12.36 9.66
C ARG A 427 1.96 13.15 8.79
N ASP A 428 0.89 12.47 8.39
CA ASP A 428 -0.15 12.98 7.51
C ASP A 428 -1.50 12.88 8.21
N PRO A 429 -2.35 13.94 8.21
CA PRO A 429 -3.68 13.85 8.78
C PRO A 429 -4.55 12.73 8.18
N LEU A 430 -4.30 12.32 6.92
CA LEU A 430 -5.03 11.27 6.19
C LEU A 430 -4.52 9.84 6.48
N ARG A 431 -3.49 9.69 7.32
CA ARG A 431 -2.87 8.39 7.60
C ARG A 431 -3.88 7.34 8.09
N ASP A 432 -4.73 7.71 9.04
CA ASP A 432 -5.67 6.77 9.63
C ASP A 432 -6.83 6.44 8.68
N ASP A 433 -7.18 7.32 7.75
CA ASP A 433 -8.14 7.03 6.67
C ASP A 433 -7.59 5.95 5.74
N ALA A 434 -6.32 6.06 5.35
CA ALA A 434 -5.62 5.06 4.54
C ALA A 434 -5.56 3.70 5.24
N ARG A 435 -5.25 3.67 6.55
CA ARG A 435 -5.27 2.45 7.37
C ARG A 435 -6.67 1.85 7.43
N THR A 436 -7.67 2.67 7.72
CA THR A 436 -9.07 2.23 7.84
C THR A 436 -9.57 1.65 6.52
N TYR A 437 -9.27 2.30 5.39
CA TYR A 437 -9.66 1.78 4.08
C TYR A 437 -8.98 0.45 3.75
N ALA A 438 -7.70 0.29 4.08
CA ALA A 438 -6.98 -0.97 3.91
C ALA A 438 -7.60 -2.10 4.76
N ASP A 439 -7.89 -1.82 6.03
CA ASP A 439 -8.56 -2.77 6.92
C ASP A 439 -9.94 -3.17 6.37
N ARG A 440 -10.70 -2.21 5.85
CA ARG A 440 -12.02 -2.47 5.25
C ARG A 440 -11.94 -3.28 3.96
N LEU A 441 -10.99 -2.97 3.07
CA LEU A 441 -10.75 -3.76 1.86
C LEU A 441 -10.43 -5.22 2.21
N ALA A 442 -9.53 -5.44 3.18
CA ALA A 442 -9.18 -6.78 3.62
C ALA A 442 -10.38 -7.52 4.26
N ALA A 443 -11.17 -6.83 5.09
CA ALA A 443 -12.37 -7.38 5.70
C ALA A 443 -13.44 -7.79 4.66
N ASP A 444 -13.55 -7.04 3.57
CA ASP A 444 -14.44 -7.32 2.44
C ASP A 444 -13.82 -8.28 1.39
N GLY A 445 -12.67 -8.89 1.71
CA GLY A 445 -12.03 -9.93 0.91
C GLY A 445 -11.21 -9.43 -0.28
N VAL A 446 -10.91 -8.14 -0.37
CA VAL A 446 -10.08 -7.55 -1.42
C VAL A 446 -8.60 -7.68 -1.05
N PRO A 447 -7.74 -8.24 -1.93
CA PRO A 447 -6.31 -8.29 -1.66
C PRO A 447 -5.73 -6.87 -1.57
N VAL A 448 -5.10 -6.54 -0.44
CA VAL A 448 -4.55 -5.21 -0.20
C VAL A 448 -3.20 -5.29 0.50
N ARG A 449 -2.25 -4.48 0.01
CA ARG A 449 -0.95 -4.23 0.65
C ARG A 449 -0.94 -2.79 1.13
N LEU A 450 -0.77 -2.59 2.44
CA LEU A 450 -0.61 -1.27 3.05
C LEU A 450 0.86 -1.05 3.42
N VAL A 451 1.46 0.01 2.91
CA VAL A 451 2.83 0.43 3.21
C VAL A 451 2.82 1.83 3.79
N GLU A 452 3.21 1.99 5.04
CA GLU A 452 3.28 3.28 5.71
C GLU A 452 4.72 3.77 5.83
N TYR A 453 4.97 4.97 5.33
CA TYR A 453 6.24 5.69 5.47
C TYR A 453 6.20 6.50 6.77
N ALA A 454 6.64 5.89 7.87
CA ALA A 454 6.38 6.38 9.24
C ALA A 454 6.76 7.84 9.51
N GLU A 455 7.86 8.30 8.93
CA GLU A 455 8.45 9.61 9.26
C GLU A 455 8.25 10.64 8.14
N THR A 456 7.38 10.38 7.15
CA THR A 456 7.13 11.28 6.02
C THR A 456 5.84 12.07 6.18
N MET A 457 5.81 13.23 5.51
CA MET A 457 4.64 14.12 5.41
C MET A 457 3.73 13.77 4.23
N HIS A 458 2.53 14.35 4.22
CA HIS A 458 1.65 14.33 3.05
C HIS A 458 2.38 14.82 1.79
N ALA A 459 2.02 14.27 0.62
CA ALA A 459 2.61 14.63 -0.68
C ALA A 459 4.11 14.32 -0.86
N PHE A 460 4.71 13.43 -0.06
CA PHE A 460 6.15 13.17 -0.15
C PHE A 460 6.64 12.63 -1.52
N LEU A 461 5.78 12.06 -2.38
CA LEU A 461 6.17 11.69 -3.76
C LEU A 461 6.42 12.92 -4.65
N ASN A 462 5.89 14.09 -4.30
CA ASN A 462 6.05 15.32 -5.08
C ASN A 462 7.42 15.99 -4.84
N PHE A 463 8.17 15.57 -3.82
CA PHE A 463 9.44 16.20 -3.43
C PHE A 463 10.66 15.26 -3.51
N PRO A 464 10.83 14.47 -4.58
CA PRO A 464 11.86 13.44 -4.68
C PRO A 464 13.28 14.01 -4.86
N GLY A 465 13.43 15.30 -5.14
CA GLY A 465 14.74 15.97 -5.20
C GLY A 465 15.40 16.06 -3.82
N VAL A 466 14.60 16.17 -2.76
CA VAL A 466 15.07 16.30 -1.37
C VAL A 466 14.59 15.20 -0.44
N LEU A 467 13.50 14.51 -0.76
CA LEU A 467 12.99 13.37 0.02
C LEU A 467 13.36 12.05 -0.66
N SER A 468 14.31 11.33 -0.07
CA SER A 468 14.69 9.99 -0.51
C SER A 468 13.52 8.99 -0.38
N ALA A 469 12.58 9.26 0.52
CA ALA A 469 11.34 8.51 0.64
C ALA A 469 10.50 8.50 -0.64
N GLY A 470 10.40 9.64 -1.35
CA GLY A 470 9.64 9.74 -2.60
C GLY A 470 10.22 8.83 -3.68
N ARG A 471 11.56 8.83 -3.79
CA ARG A 471 12.29 7.93 -4.71
C ARG A 471 12.07 6.46 -4.35
N HIS A 472 12.15 6.13 -3.06
CA HIS A 472 11.89 4.78 -2.58
C HIS A 472 10.44 4.32 -2.87
N ALA A 473 9.45 5.20 -2.70
CA ALA A 473 8.06 4.89 -3.02
C ALA A 473 7.83 4.63 -4.50
N VAL A 474 8.46 5.38 -5.40
CA VAL A 474 8.42 5.13 -6.84
C VAL A 474 8.95 3.72 -7.17
N GLU A 475 10.08 3.32 -6.58
CA GLU A 475 10.63 1.98 -6.78
C GLU A 475 9.73 0.88 -6.22
N LEU A 476 9.13 1.11 -5.05
CA LEU A 476 8.19 0.16 -4.43
C LEU A 476 6.92 -0.01 -5.27
N ILE A 477 6.34 1.09 -5.77
CA ILE A 477 5.21 1.05 -6.70
C ILE A 477 5.60 0.27 -7.96
N GLY A 478 6.77 0.57 -8.52
CA GLY A 478 7.28 -0.15 -9.69
C GLY A 478 7.43 -1.65 -9.44
N ALA A 479 8.00 -2.05 -8.30
CA ALA A 479 8.14 -3.45 -7.92
C ALA A 479 6.78 -4.15 -7.77
N ASP A 480 5.79 -3.49 -7.13
CA ASP A 480 4.43 -4.01 -7.01
C ASP A 480 3.77 -4.21 -8.37
N LEU A 481 3.94 -3.26 -9.31
CA LEU A 481 3.41 -3.38 -10.67
C LEU A 481 4.05 -4.52 -11.48
N ARG A 482 5.34 -4.82 -11.24
CA ARG A 482 6.04 -5.96 -11.88
C ARG A 482 5.65 -7.33 -11.30
N SER A 483 5.18 -7.39 -10.06
CA SER A 483 4.93 -8.63 -9.32
C SER A 483 3.76 -9.48 -9.84
N VAL A 484 3.14 -9.10 -10.96
CA VAL A 484 1.97 -9.78 -11.51
C VAL A 484 2.39 -10.66 -12.70
N PRO A 485 2.30 -12.00 -12.59
CA PRO A 485 2.44 -12.89 -13.75
C PRO A 485 1.42 -12.54 -14.83
N ALA A 486 1.80 -12.75 -16.09
CA ALA A 486 0.94 -12.59 -17.26
C ALA A 486 -0.27 -13.51 -17.25
#